data_AF-A0A958LJQ5-F1
#
_entry.id   AF-A0A958LJQ5-F1
#
_cell.length_a   1.000
_cell.length_b   1.000
_cell.length_c   1.000
_cell.angle_alpha   90.00
_cell.angle_beta   90.00
_cell.angle_gamma   90.00
#
_symmetry.space_group_name_H-M   'P 1'
#
loop_
_entity.id
_entity.type
_entity.pdbx_description
1 polymer ?
#
loop_
_entity_poly.entity_id
_entity_poly.type
_entity_poly.pdbx_seq_one_letter_code
_entity_poly.pdbx_strand_id
1 'polypeptide(L)'
;EGCRKEDLPFVHYSMRHCLAEIQNSFDGIFGNMRVPGLSWFFTRPLRWWSRLNFLTQGPDDRLSHKVASLIQLNGDQRDRLTDSMYIPQEEAEGLGRLEAAFTAVHKATPVEKKLREAVKKGDLPRKKGISTLLSLALEKGLLEQQESDLISKAERLSLDYIQVDDFSDQEFKGNKATAATLHEFHLSENS
;
A
#
# COMPACT_ATOMS: atom_id res chain seq x y z
N GLU A 1 -20.58 8.53 -19.22
CA GLU A 1 -19.82 7.58 -18.39
C GLU A 1 -18.65 8.35 -17.79
N GLY A 2 -18.40 8.29 -16.47
CA GLY A 2 -17.29 9.04 -15.85
C GLY A 2 -17.52 9.59 -14.43
N CYS A 3 -18.77 9.71 -13.97
CA CYS A 3 -19.08 10.17 -12.61
C CYS A 3 -19.88 9.12 -11.83
N ARG A 4 -19.25 7.97 -11.57
CA ARG A 4 -19.86 6.93 -10.72
C ARG A 4 -19.80 7.38 -9.27
N LYS A 5 -20.93 7.29 -8.55
CA LYS A 5 -21.00 7.68 -7.13
C LYS A 5 -20.09 6.84 -6.24
N GLU A 6 -19.82 5.61 -6.66
CA GLU A 6 -18.94 4.67 -5.98
C GLU A 6 -17.48 5.14 -5.93
N ASP A 7 -17.04 5.96 -6.89
CA ASP A 7 -15.66 6.43 -6.98
C ASP A 7 -15.43 7.74 -6.21
N LEU A 8 -16.50 8.36 -5.68
CA LEU A 8 -16.43 9.60 -4.90
C LEU A 8 -15.46 9.55 -3.70
N PRO A 9 -15.32 8.44 -2.95
CA PRO A 9 -14.33 8.36 -1.88
C PRO A 9 -12.90 8.63 -2.36
N PHE A 10 -12.53 8.09 -3.53
CA PHE A 10 -11.21 8.33 -4.13
C PHE A 10 -11.04 9.80 -4.51
N VAL A 11 -12.03 10.40 -5.17
CA VAL A 11 -12.00 11.80 -5.56
C VAL A 11 -11.88 12.72 -4.33
N HIS A 12 -12.68 12.48 -3.30
CA HIS A 12 -12.61 13.27 -2.07
C HIS A 12 -11.26 13.14 -1.38
N TYR A 13 -10.68 11.94 -1.37
CA TYR A 13 -9.36 11.71 -0.81
C TYR A 13 -8.29 12.47 -1.62
N SER A 14 -8.26 12.27 -2.95
CA SER A 14 -7.31 12.94 -3.85
C SER A 14 -7.40 14.45 -3.76
N MET A 15 -8.62 15.03 -3.78
CA MET A 15 -8.79 16.48 -3.67
C MET A 15 -8.28 17.02 -2.33
N ARG A 16 -8.61 16.35 -1.21
CA ARG A 16 -8.13 16.76 0.12
C ARG A 16 -6.62 16.62 0.25
N HIS A 17 -6.05 15.57 -0.34
CA HIS A 17 -4.62 15.34 -0.36
C HIS A 17 -3.89 16.39 -1.21
N CYS A 18 -4.32 16.63 -2.45
CA CYS A 18 -3.73 17.65 -3.32
C CYS A 18 -3.82 19.06 -2.71
N LEU A 19 -4.96 19.43 -2.11
CA LEU A 19 -5.08 20.72 -1.43
C LEU A 19 -4.12 20.82 -0.23
N ALA A 20 -3.88 19.72 0.49
CA ALA A 20 -2.96 19.69 1.62
C ALA A 20 -1.51 19.84 1.13
N GLU A 21 -1.14 19.14 0.06
CA GLU A 21 0.18 19.25 -0.57
C GLU A 21 0.45 20.65 -1.14
N ILE A 22 -0.57 21.28 -1.74
CA ILE A 22 -0.48 22.68 -2.18
C ILE A 22 -0.22 23.60 -0.98
N GLN A 23 -0.96 23.45 0.11
CA GLN A 23 -0.77 24.23 1.34
C GLN A 23 0.63 24.04 1.92
N ASN A 24 1.10 22.79 2.02
CA ASN A 24 2.44 22.44 2.49
C ASN A 24 3.53 23.06 1.62
N SER A 25 3.33 23.04 0.29
CA SER A 25 4.26 23.63 -0.68
C SER A 25 4.34 25.14 -0.52
N PHE A 26 3.20 25.84 -0.38
CA PHE A 26 3.18 27.28 -0.12
C PHE A 26 3.89 27.63 1.20
N ASP A 27 3.62 26.89 2.28
CA ASP A 27 4.30 27.08 3.56
C ASP A 27 5.82 26.87 3.43
N GLY A 28 6.26 25.90 2.63
CA GLY A 28 7.66 25.67 2.29
C GLY A 28 8.28 26.85 1.53
N ILE A 29 7.58 27.39 0.52
CA ILE A 29 8.01 28.57 -0.24
C ILE A 29 8.15 29.78 0.70
N PHE A 30 7.17 30.07 1.54
CA PHE A 30 7.24 31.18 2.50
C PHE A 30 8.35 31.00 3.54
N GLY A 31 8.67 29.75 3.90
CA GLY A 31 9.78 29.42 4.80
C GLY A 31 11.16 29.60 4.17
N ASN A 32 11.30 29.40 2.85
CA ASN A 32 12.59 29.39 2.16
C ASN A 32 12.87 30.66 1.32
N MET A 33 11.86 31.48 1.02
CA MET A 33 12.05 32.72 0.25
C MET A 33 12.93 33.73 1.00
N ARG A 34 14.04 34.11 0.37
CA ARG A 34 14.93 35.18 0.84
C ARG A 34 14.80 36.40 -0.06
N VAL A 35 13.97 37.36 0.35
CA VAL A 35 13.79 38.64 -0.34
C VAL A 35 14.62 39.70 0.37
N PRO A 36 15.56 40.40 -0.31
CA PRO A 36 16.36 41.47 0.30
C PRO A 36 15.45 42.50 0.99
N GLY A 37 15.66 42.73 2.29
CA GLY A 37 14.87 43.67 3.10
C GLY A 37 13.47 43.17 3.55
N LEU A 38 12.96 42.06 3.00
CA LEU A 38 11.58 41.59 3.29
C LEU A 38 11.50 40.13 3.78
N SER A 39 12.62 39.40 3.84
CA SER A 39 12.67 38.02 4.37
C SER A 39 12.02 37.86 5.75
N TRP A 40 12.12 38.85 6.62
CA TRP A 40 11.52 38.80 7.96
C TRP A 40 9.99 38.74 7.93
N PHE A 41 9.35 39.29 6.89
CA PHE A 41 7.91 39.33 6.71
C PHE A 41 7.36 38.00 6.16
N PHE A 42 8.03 37.42 5.16
CA PHE A 42 7.61 36.13 4.58
C PHE A 42 7.80 34.97 5.56
N THR A 43 8.91 34.98 6.32
CA THR A 43 9.24 33.89 7.24
C THR A 43 8.46 33.90 8.56
N ARG A 44 7.80 35.02 8.92
CA ARG A 44 7.14 35.19 10.23
C ARG A 44 5.63 35.51 10.12
N PRO A 45 5.18 36.77 9.90
CA PRO A 45 3.75 37.08 9.90
C PRO A 45 2.98 36.37 8.78
N LEU A 46 3.55 36.29 7.56
CA LEU A 46 2.85 35.65 6.44
C LEU A 46 2.76 34.13 6.62
N ARG A 47 3.86 33.49 7.05
CA ARG A 47 3.86 32.07 7.39
C ARG A 47 2.89 31.75 8.54
N TRP A 48 2.81 32.60 9.55
CA TRP A 48 1.85 32.42 10.65
C TRP A 48 0.40 32.59 10.18
N TRP A 49 0.12 33.57 9.32
CA TRP A 49 -1.21 33.76 8.72
C TRP A 49 -1.61 32.61 7.79
N SER A 50 -0.69 32.11 6.97
CA SER A 50 -0.89 30.93 6.10
C SER A 50 -1.32 29.72 6.94
N ARG A 51 -0.68 29.52 8.09
CA ARG A 51 -1.03 28.47 9.07
C ARG A 51 -2.33 28.73 9.85
N LEU A 52 -3.00 29.85 9.67
CA LEU A 52 -4.34 30.10 10.22
C LEU A 52 -5.43 29.97 9.16
N ASN A 53 -5.07 30.11 7.89
CA ASN A 53 -5.99 30.02 6.76
C ASN A 53 -5.85 28.66 6.06
N PHE A 54 -6.19 27.58 6.76
CA PHE A 54 -6.10 26.23 6.21
C PHE A 54 -7.15 26.02 5.11
N LEU A 55 -6.68 25.75 3.88
CA LEU A 55 -7.54 25.36 2.75
C LEU A 55 -8.19 23.99 2.92
N THR A 56 -7.57 23.11 3.71
CA THR A 56 -8.05 21.75 4.00
C THR A 56 -7.43 21.25 5.30
N GLN A 57 -8.11 20.32 5.98
CA GLN A 57 -7.56 19.56 7.11
C GLN A 57 -6.83 18.27 6.64
N GLY A 58 -6.69 18.09 5.32
CA GLY A 58 -6.22 16.83 4.73
C GLY A 58 -7.31 15.75 4.68
N PRO A 59 -6.97 14.54 4.20
CA PRO A 59 -7.88 13.42 4.24
C PRO A 59 -8.16 13.00 5.69
N ASP A 60 -9.45 12.87 6.03
CA ASP A 60 -9.88 12.38 7.34
C ASP A 60 -9.52 10.89 7.48
N ASP A 61 -9.18 10.44 8.68
CA ASP A 61 -8.80 9.05 8.96
C ASP A 61 -9.90 8.06 8.52
N ARG A 62 -11.17 8.42 8.75
CA ARG A 62 -12.33 7.64 8.26
C ARG A 62 -12.36 7.52 6.74
N LEU A 63 -11.98 8.58 6.03
CA LEU A 63 -11.94 8.59 4.57
C LEU A 63 -10.75 7.76 4.06
N SER A 64 -9.59 7.91 4.69
CA SER A 64 -8.39 7.10 4.42
C SER A 64 -8.66 5.62 4.62
N HIS A 65 -9.27 5.24 5.75
CA HIS A 65 -9.69 3.86 6.02
C HIS A 65 -10.67 3.35 4.97
N LYS A 66 -11.67 4.16 4.60
CA LYS A 66 -12.64 3.79 3.57
C LYS A 66 -11.95 3.51 2.23
N VAL A 67 -11.08 4.41 1.77
CA VAL A 67 -10.33 4.24 0.52
C VAL A 67 -9.43 3.02 0.58
N ALA A 68 -8.69 2.81 1.68
CA ALA A 68 -7.84 1.63 1.87
C ALA A 68 -8.63 0.33 1.81
N SER A 69 -9.81 0.27 2.46
CA SER A 69 -10.68 -0.89 2.38
C SER A 69 -11.19 -1.16 0.97
N LEU A 70 -11.49 -0.13 0.18
CA LEU A 70 -11.94 -0.29 -1.20
C LEU A 70 -10.82 -0.84 -2.10
N ILE A 71 -9.57 -0.38 -1.92
CA ILE A 71 -8.41 -0.86 -2.70
C ILE A 71 -8.07 -2.31 -2.38
N GLN A 72 -8.28 -2.75 -1.13
CA GLN A 72 -8.00 -4.13 -0.69
C GLN A 72 -9.04 -5.14 -1.17
N LEU A 73 -10.15 -4.69 -1.77
CA LEU A 73 -11.16 -5.58 -2.34
C LEU A 73 -10.94 -5.74 -3.84
N ASN A 74 -11.01 -6.98 -4.33
CA ASN A 74 -11.22 -7.20 -5.75
C ASN A 74 -12.61 -6.69 -6.12
N GLY A 75 -12.69 -5.76 -7.04
CA GLY A 75 -13.94 -5.20 -7.51
C GLY A 75 -13.74 -4.09 -8.53
N ASP A 76 -14.81 -3.72 -9.22
CA ASP A 76 -14.78 -2.84 -10.39
C ASP A 76 -14.06 -1.51 -10.16
N GLN A 77 -13.99 -1.02 -8.91
CA GLN A 77 -13.29 0.22 -8.55
C GLN A 77 -11.77 0.08 -8.70
N ARG A 78 -11.21 -1.02 -8.20
CA ARG A 78 -9.78 -1.33 -8.36
C ARG A 78 -9.45 -1.57 -9.81
N ASP A 79 -10.28 -2.36 -10.51
CA ASP A 79 -10.08 -2.67 -11.92
C ASP A 79 -10.05 -1.39 -12.77
N ARG A 80 -10.92 -0.40 -12.47
CA ARG A 80 -10.88 0.92 -13.11
C ARG A 80 -9.60 1.71 -12.82
N LEU A 81 -9.07 1.62 -11.61
CA LEU A 81 -7.81 2.28 -11.24
C LEU A 81 -6.60 1.64 -11.94
N THR A 82 -6.67 0.34 -12.22
CA THR A 82 -5.59 -0.43 -12.85
C THR A 82 -5.77 -0.68 -14.34
N ASP A 83 -6.86 -0.20 -14.96
CA ASP A 83 -7.23 -0.50 -16.36
C ASP A 83 -6.14 -0.09 -17.37
N SER A 84 -5.43 0.99 -17.09
CA SER A 84 -4.32 1.47 -17.95
C SER A 84 -2.97 0.86 -17.58
N MET A 85 -2.91 -0.06 -16.61
CA MET A 85 -1.69 -0.72 -16.17
C MET A 85 -1.56 -2.09 -16.85
N TYR A 86 -0.37 -2.39 -17.36
CA TYR A 86 -0.08 -3.75 -17.82
C TYR A 86 0.11 -4.65 -16.59
N ILE A 87 -0.78 -5.64 -16.43
CA ILE A 87 -0.68 -6.67 -15.39
C ILE A 87 -0.26 -7.98 -16.07
N PRO A 88 0.97 -8.46 -15.82
CA PRO A 88 1.44 -9.74 -16.35
C PRO A 88 0.59 -10.87 -15.79
N GLN A 89 0.20 -11.81 -16.65
CA GLN A 89 -0.48 -13.05 -16.21
C GLN A 89 0.50 -14.08 -15.66
N GLU A 90 1.79 -13.91 -15.96
CA GLU A 90 2.83 -14.84 -15.53
C GLU A 90 3.28 -14.53 -14.10
N GLU A 91 3.28 -15.55 -13.23
CA GLU A 91 3.87 -15.51 -11.89
C GLU A 91 5.40 -15.34 -11.93
N ALA A 92 6.03 -15.30 -13.10
CA ALA A 92 7.47 -15.04 -13.23
C ALA A 92 7.83 -13.57 -12.99
N GLU A 93 6.92 -12.63 -13.25
CA GLU A 93 7.15 -11.20 -13.09
C GLU A 93 6.64 -10.70 -11.72
N GLY A 94 7.34 -9.73 -11.10
CA GLY A 94 7.03 -9.29 -9.73
C GLY A 94 5.58 -8.81 -9.54
N LEU A 95 5.04 -8.07 -10.50
CA LEU A 95 3.65 -7.61 -10.48
C LEU A 95 2.65 -8.77 -10.66
N GLY A 96 2.98 -9.75 -11.51
CA GLY A 96 2.16 -10.96 -11.69
C GLY A 96 2.09 -11.82 -10.43
N ARG A 97 3.20 -11.96 -9.69
CA ARG A 97 3.22 -12.63 -8.37
C ARG A 97 2.35 -11.93 -7.36
N LEU A 98 2.43 -10.60 -7.29
CA LEU A 98 1.61 -9.80 -6.39
C LEU A 98 0.12 -10.02 -6.66
N GLU A 99 -0.30 -9.96 -7.92
CA GLU A 99 -1.71 -10.15 -8.30
C GLU A 99 -2.18 -11.59 -8.06
N ALA A 100 -1.33 -12.59 -8.31
CA ALA A 100 -1.62 -13.98 -8.00
C ALA A 100 -1.82 -14.20 -6.48
N ALA A 101 -0.93 -13.64 -5.66
CA ALA A 101 -1.05 -13.68 -4.20
C ALA A 101 -2.30 -12.94 -3.72
N PHE A 102 -2.54 -11.72 -4.20
CA PHE A 102 -3.72 -10.91 -3.87
C PHE A 102 -5.02 -11.64 -4.19
N THR A 103 -5.13 -12.22 -5.39
CA THR A 103 -6.29 -12.99 -5.81
C THR A 103 -6.51 -14.22 -4.93
N ALA A 104 -5.44 -14.93 -4.58
CA ALA A 104 -5.52 -16.12 -3.72
C ALA A 104 -5.99 -15.76 -2.30
N VAL A 105 -5.42 -14.71 -1.70
CA VAL A 105 -5.84 -14.20 -0.37
C VAL A 105 -7.29 -13.74 -0.39
N HIS A 106 -7.71 -13.02 -1.42
CA HIS A 106 -9.09 -12.58 -1.54
C HIS A 106 -10.08 -13.77 -1.60
N LYS A 107 -9.75 -14.81 -2.37
CA LYS A 107 -10.56 -16.05 -2.44
C LYS A 107 -10.56 -16.82 -1.11
N ALA A 108 -9.48 -16.77 -0.34
CA ALA A 108 -9.37 -17.42 0.96
C ALA A 108 -10.05 -16.64 2.11
N THR A 109 -10.29 -15.34 1.95
CA THR A 109 -10.90 -14.45 2.97
C THR A 109 -12.19 -15.00 3.61
N PRO A 110 -13.20 -15.49 2.86
CA PRO A 110 -14.41 -16.05 3.48
C PRO A 110 -14.11 -17.29 4.33
N VAL A 111 -13.16 -18.12 3.91
CA VAL A 111 -12.74 -19.33 4.63
C VAL A 111 -11.96 -18.95 5.89
N GLU A 112 -11.04 -17.99 5.79
CA GLU A 112 -10.29 -17.49 6.94
C GLU A 112 -11.23 -16.90 8.01
N LYS A 113 -12.30 -16.20 7.58
CA LYS A 113 -13.34 -15.71 8.48
C LYS A 113 -14.05 -16.87 9.21
N LYS A 114 -14.43 -17.93 8.50
CA LYS A 114 -15.01 -19.14 9.13
C LYS A 114 -14.06 -19.75 10.16
N LEU A 115 -12.78 -19.88 9.79
CA LEU A 115 -11.74 -20.42 10.68
C LEU A 115 -11.59 -19.57 11.95
N ARG A 116 -11.53 -18.25 11.81
CA ARG A 116 -11.44 -17.30 12.92
C ARG A 116 -12.68 -17.35 13.82
N GLU A 117 -13.86 -17.51 13.24
CA GLU A 117 -15.11 -17.68 14.00
C GLU A 117 -15.12 -19.00 14.79
N ALA A 118 -14.66 -20.11 14.22
CA ALA A 118 -14.51 -21.38 14.91
C ALA A 118 -13.51 -21.29 16.09
N VAL A 119 -12.38 -20.60 15.89
CA VAL A 119 -11.41 -20.31 16.98
C VAL A 119 -12.05 -19.44 18.08
N LYS A 120 -12.89 -18.46 17.71
CA LYS A 120 -13.58 -17.59 18.67
C LYS A 120 -14.62 -18.37 19.49
N LYS A 121 -15.36 -19.28 18.86
CA LYS A 121 -16.35 -20.17 19.49
C LYS A 121 -15.71 -21.21 20.42
N GLY A 122 -14.41 -21.48 20.25
CA GLY A 122 -13.69 -22.49 21.02
C GLY A 122 -13.65 -23.86 20.34
N ASP A 123 -14.17 -23.96 19.12
CA ASP A 123 -14.14 -25.18 18.32
C ASP A 123 -12.71 -25.51 17.86
N LEU A 124 -11.84 -24.50 17.77
CA LEU A 124 -10.43 -24.64 17.40
C LEU A 124 -9.50 -23.95 18.42
N PRO A 125 -8.28 -24.47 18.63
CA PRO A 125 -7.33 -23.89 19.58
C PRO A 125 -6.79 -22.53 19.11
N ARG A 126 -6.58 -21.58 20.03
CA ARG A 126 -6.17 -20.20 19.70
C ARG A 126 -4.69 -20.00 19.36
N LYS A 127 -3.80 -20.90 19.78
CA LYS A 127 -2.33 -20.73 19.69
C LYS A 127 -1.66 -21.85 18.90
N LYS A 128 -2.19 -22.16 17.71
CA LYS A 128 -1.57 -23.12 16.80
C LYS A 128 -1.31 -22.47 15.45
N GLY A 129 -0.29 -22.97 14.74
CA GLY A 129 0.02 -22.54 13.37
C GLY A 129 -1.13 -22.89 12.43
N ILE A 130 -1.23 -22.14 11.32
CA ILE A 130 -2.33 -22.25 10.37
C ILE A 130 -2.46 -23.66 9.80
N SER A 131 -1.36 -24.33 9.48
CA SER A 131 -1.34 -25.72 9.00
C SER A 131 -2.01 -26.70 9.98
N THR A 132 -1.78 -26.51 11.28
CA THR A 132 -2.40 -27.34 12.32
C THR A 132 -3.86 -26.96 12.57
N LEU A 133 -4.23 -25.70 12.36
CA LEU A 133 -5.63 -25.28 12.43
C LEU A 133 -6.46 -25.85 11.28
N LEU A 134 -5.88 -25.90 10.07
CA LEU A 134 -6.52 -26.49 8.89
C LEU A 134 -6.76 -27.99 9.07
N SER A 135 -5.75 -28.74 9.55
CA SER A 135 -5.92 -30.18 9.80
C SER A 135 -7.02 -30.46 10.83
N LEU A 136 -7.03 -29.71 11.94
CA LEU A 136 -8.07 -29.84 12.98
C LEU A 136 -9.46 -29.41 12.48
N ALA A 137 -9.53 -28.41 11.61
CA ALA A 137 -10.79 -27.96 11.02
C ALA A 137 -11.38 -29.02 10.07
N LEU A 138 -10.53 -29.69 9.28
CA LEU A 138 -10.91 -30.82 8.43
C LEU A 138 -11.37 -32.02 9.26
N GLU A 139 -10.62 -32.40 10.30
CA GLU A 139 -10.99 -33.50 11.21
C GLU A 139 -12.34 -33.28 11.90
N LYS A 140 -12.66 -32.03 12.22
CA LYS A 140 -13.94 -31.64 12.85
C LYS A 140 -15.06 -31.38 11.84
N GLY A 141 -14.80 -31.48 10.54
CA GLY A 141 -15.77 -31.18 9.48
C GLY A 141 -16.22 -29.71 9.46
N LEU A 142 -15.41 -28.79 9.97
CA LEU A 142 -15.69 -27.35 9.97
C LEU A 142 -15.35 -26.69 8.63
N LEU A 143 -14.47 -27.35 7.85
CA LEU A 143 -14.04 -26.94 6.52
C LEU A 143 -14.02 -28.16 5.60
N GLU A 144 -14.20 -27.91 4.30
CA GLU A 144 -13.96 -28.90 3.25
C GLU A 144 -12.51 -28.89 2.76
N GLN A 145 -12.07 -29.96 2.10
CA GLN A 145 -10.72 -30.05 1.54
C GLN A 145 -10.42 -28.88 0.59
N GLN A 146 -11.39 -28.52 -0.26
CA GLN A 146 -11.26 -27.40 -1.20
C GLN A 146 -11.03 -26.07 -0.48
N GLU A 147 -11.67 -25.86 0.67
CA GLU A 147 -11.51 -24.65 1.47
C GLU A 147 -10.13 -24.58 2.14
N SER A 148 -9.63 -25.74 2.61
CA SER A 148 -8.27 -25.85 3.15
C SER A 148 -7.20 -25.57 2.08
N ASP A 149 -7.41 -26.08 0.86
CA ASP A 149 -6.51 -25.86 -0.26
C ASP A 149 -6.44 -24.38 -0.66
N LEU A 150 -7.55 -23.63 -0.56
CA LEU A 150 -7.57 -22.18 -0.80
C LEU A 150 -6.66 -21.42 0.19
N ILE A 151 -6.76 -21.72 1.49
CA ILE A 151 -5.92 -21.07 2.51
C ILE A 151 -4.45 -21.44 2.27
N SER A 152 -4.16 -22.71 2.03
CA SER A 152 -2.80 -23.20 1.80
C SER A 152 -2.17 -22.58 0.55
N LYS A 153 -2.94 -22.43 -0.53
CA LYS A 153 -2.51 -21.75 -1.75
C LYS A 153 -2.22 -20.26 -1.48
N ALA A 154 -3.10 -19.58 -0.75
CA ALA A 154 -2.93 -18.17 -0.40
C ALA A 154 -1.68 -17.93 0.45
N GLU A 155 -1.43 -18.77 1.46
CA GLU A 155 -0.24 -18.70 2.30
C GLU A 155 1.04 -18.92 1.48
N ARG A 156 1.07 -19.96 0.63
CA ARG A 156 2.22 -20.24 -0.24
C ARG A 156 2.58 -19.06 -1.14
N LEU A 157 1.59 -18.51 -1.84
CA LEU A 157 1.82 -17.38 -2.76
C LEU A 157 2.20 -16.09 -2.02
N SER A 158 1.64 -15.87 -0.83
CA SER A 158 1.99 -14.71 -0.01
C SER A 158 3.43 -14.80 0.48
N LEU A 159 3.85 -15.97 0.96
CA LEU A 159 5.22 -16.21 1.39
C LEU A 159 6.22 -16.10 0.23
N ASP A 160 5.88 -16.66 -0.93
CA ASP A 160 6.72 -16.55 -2.14
C ASP A 160 6.96 -15.09 -2.54
N TYR A 161 5.90 -14.28 -2.55
CA TYR A 161 6.01 -12.85 -2.82
C TYR A 161 6.84 -12.10 -1.76
N ILE A 162 6.57 -12.35 -0.47
CA ILE A 162 7.29 -11.69 0.64
C ILE A 162 8.78 -12.06 0.63
N GLN A 163 9.12 -13.31 0.32
CA GLN A 163 10.49 -13.80 0.31
C GLN A 163 11.35 -13.13 -0.77
N VAL A 164 10.74 -12.72 -1.89
CA VAL A 164 11.44 -12.04 -3.00
C VAL A 164 11.80 -10.60 -2.65
N ASP A 165 11.11 -9.98 -1.68
CA ASP A 165 11.39 -8.63 -1.19
C ASP A 165 12.55 -8.59 -0.16
N ASP A 166 13.07 -9.75 0.23
CA ASP A 166 14.30 -9.86 1.03
C ASP A 166 15.50 -9.75 0.10
N PHE A 167 15.80 -8.53 -0.36
CA PHE A 167 17.03 -8.25 -1.10
C PHE A 167 18.22 -8.78 -0.31
N SER A 168 19.01 -9.66 -0.92
CA SER A 168 20.23 -10.12 -0.28
C SER A 168 21.14 -8.92 0.04
N ASP A 169 21.81 -8.95 1.18
CA ASP A 169 22.77 -7.92 1.61
C ASP A 169 23.83 -7.59 0.53
N GLN A 170 24.07 -8.53 -0.39
CA GLN A 170 24.99 -8.39 -1.51
C GLN A 170 24.41 -7.58 -2.69
N GLU A 171 23.12 -7.75 -3.02
CA GLU A 171 22.44 -6.94 -4.06
C GLU A 171 22.31 -5.47 -3.63
N PHE A 172 22.01 -5.21 -2.36
CA PHE A 172 21.91 -3.85 -1.83
C PHE A 172 23.27 -3.12 -1.84
N LYS A 173 24.37 -3.85 -1.65
CA LYS A 173 25.73 -3.31 -1.73
C LYS A 173 26.21 -3.14 -3.17
N GLY A 174 25.77 -3.99 -4.09
CA GLY A 174 26.09 -3.91 -5.53
C GLY A 174 25.61 -2.61 -6.20
N ASN A 175 24.41 -2.15 -5.86
CA ASN A 175 23.84 -0.89 -6.41
C ASN A 175 24.50 0.39 -5.86
N LYS A 176 25.09 0.35 -4.65
CA LYS A 176 25.87 1.48 -4.14
C LYS A 176 27.22 1.62 -4.84
N ALA A 177 27.83 0.50 -5.25
CA ALA A 177 29.09 0.52 -5.98
C ALA A 177 28.92 1.15 -7.37
N THR A 178 27.84 0.82 -8.09
CA THR A 178 27.53 1.41 -9.41
C THR A 178 27.23 2.91 -9.32
N ALA A 179 26.51 3.36 -8.29
CA ALA A 179 26.25 4.79 -8.06
C ALA A 179 27.52 5.57 -7.67
N ALA A 180 28.42 4.97 -6.89
CA ALA A 180 29.70 5.59 -6.52
C ALA A 180 30.67 5.69 -7.71
N THR A 181 30.76 4.65 -8.55
CA THR A 181 31.62 4.66 -9.74
C THR A 181 31.17 5.68 -10.79
N LEU A 182 29.85 5.92 -10.94
CA LEU A 182 29.34 6.95 -11.84
C LEU A 182 29.63 8.38 -11.34
N HIS A 183 29.69 8.58 -10.03
CA HIS A 183 30.02 9.88 -9.43
C HIS A 183 31.52 10.20 -9.49
N GLU A 184 32.40 9.20 -9.42
CA GLU A 184 33.85 9.39 -9.59
C GLU A 184 34.24 9.63 -11.05
N PHE A 185 33.58 8.97 -12.01
CA PHE A 185 33.88 9.17 -13.43
C PHE A 185 33.62 10.63 -13.88
N HIS A 186 32.51 11.22 -13.42
CA HIS A 186 32.10 12.59 -13.77
C HIS A 186 33.00 13.70 -13.19
N LEU A 187 33.81 13.40 -12.16
CA LEU A 187 34.74 14.37 -11.55
C LEU A 187 36.13 14.35 -12.22
N SER A 188 36.49 13.25 -12.89
CA SER A 188 37.78 13.12 -13.58
C SER A 188 37.81 13.67 -15.01
N GLU A 189 36.65 13.82 -15.68
CA GLU A 189 36.56 14.38 -17.04
C GLU A 189 36.45 15.92 -17.07
N ASN A 190 36.24 16.57 -15.92
CA ASN A 190 36.06 18.03 -15.81
C ASN A 190 37.20 18.73 -15.02
N SER A 191 38.34 18.07 -14.84
CA SER A 191 39.54 18.62 -14.18
C SER A 191 40.68 18.82 -15.16
#